data_AF-E2AFV0-F1
#
_entry.id   AF-E2AFV0-F1
#
_cell.length_a   1.000
_cell.length_b   1.000
_cell.length_c   1.000
_cell.angle_alpha   90.00
_cell.angle_beta   90.00
_cell.angle_gamma   90.00
#
_symmetry.space_group_name_H-M   'P 1'
#
loop_
_entity.id
_entity.type
_entity.pdbx_description
1 polymer ?
#
loop_
_entity_poly.entity_id
_entity_poly.type
_entity_poly.pdbx_seq_one_letter_code
_entity_poly.pdbx_strand_id
1 'polypeptide(L)'
;MSLNNYNDNNDDDRPKTPLDEDCCGSGCIPCIFDVHKTLLKEWESRKTQNVKVKTSNNLLSPLSYKVFIITDISETSEDYFLVYLKYSECETKNDINLYIEPGQHVILHSWSKSRPYTPISWTCNSLVFLVKLYKQGEFSSRLKNASIGSAIDIRGPYGDFKYKSNSFRQIVMFSIGSGIAALYPITRSIVDDETEFTRIHLIAGFQSVAQVPLKKELRSLADYWNFKCTIQLSQLNGILLNHIITSKFIIKLHA
;
A
#
# COMPACT_ATOMS: atom_id res chain seq x y z
N MET A 1 -29.71 -46.57 -24.29
CA MET A 1 -29.84 -45.10 -24.26
C MET A 1 -29.20 -44.64 -22.96
N SER A 2 -27.90 -44.40 -23.01
CA SER A 2 -27.09 -44.03 -21.85
C SER A 2 -27.19 -42.52 -21.66
N LEU A 3 -27.62 -42.10 -20.47
CA LEU A 3 -27.66 -40.71 -20.05
C LEU A 3 -26.24 -40.14 -20.04
N ASN A 4 -26.08 -38.99 -20.70
CA ASN A 4 -24.85 -38.23 -20.79
C ASN A 4 -24.43 -37.73 -19.40
N ASN A 5 -23.36 -38.30 -18.85
CA ASN A 5 -22.56 -37.67 -17.80
C ASN A 5 -21.74 -36.55 -18.43
N TYR A 6 -22.29 -35.35 -18.52
CA TYR A 6 -21.50 -34.13 -18.66
C TYR A 6 -20.89 -33.80 -17.29
N ASN A 7 -19.73 -34.40 -17.00
CA ASN A 7 -18.82 -33.90 -15.98
C ASN A 7 -18.14 -32.64 -16.52
N ASP A 8 -18.81 -31.49 -16.42
CA ASP A 8 -18.20 -30.19 -16.67
C ASP A 8 -17.58 -29.67 -15.36
N ASN A 9 -16.62 -30.45 -14.82
CA ASN A 9 -15.84 -30.11 -13.64
C ASN A 9 -14.56 -29.37 -14.07
N ASN A 10 -14.71 -28.12 -14.50
CA ASN A 10 -13.61 -27.17 -14.50
C ASN A 10 -14.07 -25.87 -13.81
N ASP A 11 -14.34 -25.99 -12.50
CA ASP A 11 -14.49 -24.88 -11.54
C ASP A 11 -13.11 -24.31 -11.13
N ASP A 12 -12.10 -24.43 -11.99
CA ASP A 12 -10.67 -24.23 -11.67
C ASP A 12 -10.31 -22.76 -11.34
N ASP A 13 -11.15 -21.81 -11.74
CA ASP A 13 -11.00 -20.37 -11.48
C ASP A 13 -11.95 -19.83 -10.38
N ARG A 14 -12.70 -20.71 -9.70
CA ARG A 14 -13.62 -20.31 -8.64
C ARG A 14 -12.84 -19.72 -7.45
N PRO A 15 -13.23 -18.53 -6.93
CA PRO A 15 -12.62 -17.97 -5.73
C PRO A 15 -12.69 -18.95 -4.56
N LYS A 16 -11.55 -19.20 -3.93
CA LYS A 16 -11.47 -20.07 -2.75
C LYS A 16 -12.05 -19.35 -1.54
N THR A 17 -12.91 -20.06 -0.80
CA THR A 17 -13.49 -19.56 0.45
C THR A 17 -12.39 -19.32 1.49
N PRO A 18 -12.25 -18.10 2.03
CA PRO A 18 -11.31 -17.81 3.11
C PRO A 18 -11.62 -18.59 4.38
N LEU A 19 -10.59 -18.83 5.19
CA LEU A 19 -10.71 -19.35 6.55
C LEU A 19 -10.92 -18.19 7.53
N ASP A 20 -11.47 -18.49 8.72
CA ASP A 20 -11.62 -17.49 9.81
C ASP A 20 -10.27 -16.89 10.22
N GLU A 21 -9.20 -17.67 10.13
CA GLU A 21 -7.82 -17.26 10.42
C GLU A 21 -7.28 -16.23 9.42
N ASP A 22 -7.85 -16.16 8.20
CA ASP A 22 -7.46 -15.16 7.20
C ASP A 22 -8.00 -13.75 7.52
N CYS A 23 -8.97 -13.67 8.43
CA CYS A 23 -9.57 -12.43 8.90
C CYS A 23 -8.60 -11.67 9.81
N CYS A 24 -8.48 -10.35 9.59
CA CYS A 24 -7.63 -9.49 10.41
C CYS A 24 -8.12 -9.33 11.88
N GLY A 25 -9.36 -9.74 12.18
CA GLY A 25 -10.01 -9.62 13.49
C GLY A 25 -10.17 -8.19 14.02
N SER A 26 -9.86 -7.19 13.19
CA SER A 26 -9.67 -5.79 13.61
C SER A 26 -10.64 -4.82 12.93
N GLY A 27 -11.73 -5.32 12.32
CA GLY A 27 -12.69 -4.50 11.60
C GLY A 27 -12.13 -3.83 10.34
N CYS A 28 -11.22 -4.49 9.61
CA CYS A 28 -10.65 -3.96 8.37
C CYS A 28 -11.70 -3.79 7.26
N ILE A 29 -11.53 -2.75 6.43
CA ILE A 29 -12.33 -2.51 5.23
C ILE A 29 -11.40 -2.51 4.01
N PRO A 30 -11.62 -3.40 3.01
CA PRO A 30 -12.63 -4.45 2.99
C PRO A 30 -12.22 -5.69 3.83
N CYS A 31 -13.20 -6.39 4.42
CA CYS A 31 -12.96 -7.68 5.07
C CYS A 31 -12.65 -8.75 4.00
N ILE A 32 -11.83 -9.76 4.31
CA ILE A 32 -11.54 -10.84 3.35
C ILE A 32 -12.81 -11.58 2.90
N PHE A 33 -13.80 -11.72 3.78
CA PHE A 33 -15.09 -12.31 3.44
C PHE A 33 -15.92 -11.43 2.50
N ASP A 34 -15.82 -10.10 2.62
CA ASP A 34 -16.48 -9.16 1.70
C ASP A 34 -15.84 -9.21 0.31
N VAL A 35 -14.50 -9.28 0.27
CA VAL A 35 -13.74 -9.47 -0.97
C VAL A 35 -14.14 -10.79 -1.62
N HIS A 36 -14.13 -11.89 -0.87
CA HIS A 36 -14.53 -13.20 -1.38
C HIS A 36 -15.97 -13.20 -1.91
N LYS A 37 -16.92 -12.62 -1.16
CA LYS A 37 -18.32 -12.52 -1.59
C LYS A 37 -18.47 -11.73 -2.90
N THR A 38 -17.69 -10.68 -3.07
CA THR A 38 -17.67 -9.87 -4.30
C THR A 38 -17.11 -10.67 -5.47
N LEU A 39 -15.93 -11.29 -5.29
CA LEU A 39 -15.30 -12.13 -6.30
C LEU A 39 -16.17 -13.33 -6.71
N LEU A 40 -16.87 -13.94 -5.74
CA LEU A 40 -17.77 -15.06 -6.01
C LEU A 40 -18.96 -14.63 -6.87
N LYS A 41 -19.57 -13.48 -6.58
CA LYS A 41 -20.65 -12.90 -7.42
C LYS A 41 -20.17 -12.59 -8.83
N GLU A 42 -18.98 -12.01 -8.98
CA GLU A 42 -18.39 -11.73 -10.29
C GLU A 42 -18.13 -13.02 -11.07
N TRP A 43 -17.62 -14.06 -10.40
CA TRP A 43 -17.42 -15.37 -10.99
C TRP A 43 -18.75 -16.01 -11.44
N GLU A 44 -19.79 -16.00 -10.60
CA GLU A 44 -21.13 -16.50 -10.95
C GLU A 44 -21.73 -15.74 -12.15
N SER A 45 -21.60 -14.41 -12.17
CA SER A 45 -22.06 -13.57 -13.29
C SER A 45 -21.31 -13.85 -14.61
N ARG A 46 -20.02 -14.22 -14.55
CA ARG A 46 -19.25 -14.57 -15.75
C ARG A 46 -19.59 -15.96 -16.27
N LYS A 47 -19.79 -16.92 -15.37
CA LYS A 47 -20.23 -18.28 -15.71
C LYS A 47 -21.56 -18.26 -16.47
N THR A 48 -22.48 -17.40 -16.06
CA THR A 48 -23.77 -17.20 -16.75
C THR A 48 -23.65 -16.48 -18.10
N GLN A 49 -22.63 -15.64 -18.30
CA GLN A 49 -22.40 -14.91 -19.55
C GLN A 49 -21.42 -15.61 -20.51
N ASN A 50 -20.87 -16.77 -20.14
CA ASN A 50 -19.89 -17.55 -20.90
C ASN A 50 -18.63 -16.75 -21.31
N VAL A 51 -18.25 -15.75 -20.52
CA VAL A 51 -17.09 -14.87 -20.78
C VAL A 51 -15.83 -15.51 -20.21
N LYS A 52 -14.86 -15.84 -21.08
CA LYS A 52 -13.53 -16.29 -20.65
C LYS A 52 -12.71 -15.12 -20.10
N VAL A 53 -12.13 -15.30 -18.92
CA VAL A 53 -11.30 -14.31 -18.24
C VAL A 53 -9.87 -14.38 -18.76
N LYS A 54 -9.28 -13.21 -19.03
CA LYS A 54 -7.83 -13.10 -19.18
C LYS A 54 -7.25 -13.02 -17.76
N THR A 55 -6.62 -14.10 -17.29
CA THR A 55 -6.02 -14.14 -15.95
C THR A 55 -5.04 -12.98 -15.82
N SER A 56 -5.23 -12.10 -14.83
CA SER A 56 -4.25 -11.06 -14.55
C SER A 56 -2.99 -11.73 -14.04
N ASN A 57 -1.86 -11.56 -14.73
CA ASN A 57 -0.56 -12.10 -14.31
C ASN A 57 0.04 -11.31 -13.13
N ASN A 58 -0.78 -10.90 -12.16
CA ASN A 58 -0.30 -10.25 -10.95
C ASN A 58 0.21 -11.32 -9.98
N LEU A 59 1.41 -11.08 -9.44
CA LEU A 59 2.03 -11.94 -8.45
C LEU A 59 1.17 -12.09 -7.19
N LEU A 60 0.54 -11.00 -6.75
CA LEU A 60 -0.34 -11.00 -5.58
C LEU A 60 -1.78 -11.34 -5.95
N SER A 61 -2.46 -11.97 -4.99
CA SER A 61 -3.87 -12.31 -5.06
C SER A 61 -4.61 -11.78 -3.83
N PRO A 62 -5.87 -11.28 -3.98
CA PRO A 62 -6.66 -10.83 -2.84
C PRO A 62 -7.06 -11.93 -1.85
N LEU A 63 -6.96 -13.21 -2.22
CA LEU A 63 -7.42 -14.32 -1.37
C LEU A 63 -6.31 -15.31 -1.00
N SER A 64 -5.08 -15.13 -1.50
CA SER A 64 -3.97 -16.03 -1.19
C SER A 64 -2.69 -15.28 -0.88
N TYR A 65 -2.01 -15.74 0.16
CA TYR A 65 -0.73 -15.19 0.58
C TYR A 65 0.42 -15.68 -0.32
N LYS A 66 1.42 -14.82 -0.46
CA LYS A 66 2.73 -15.08 -1.06
C LYS A 66 3.81 -14.72 -0.07
N VAL A 67 4.84 -15.54 0.02
CA VAL A 67 5.93 -15.35 0.98
C VAL A 67 6.96 -14.37 0.41
N PHE A 68 7.19 -13.27 1.11
CA PHE A 68 8.27 -12.32 0.81
C PHE A 68 9.32 -12.38 1.92
N ILE A 69 10.56 -12.08 1.55
CA ILE A 69 11.70 -12.09 2.47
C ILE A 69 12.11 -10.66 2.80
N ILE A 70 12.35 -10.39 4.10
CA ILE A 70 12.95 -9.13 4.55
C ILE A 70 14.38 -9.07 4.04
N THR A 71 14.67 -8.07 3.22
CA THR A 71 16.01 -7.83 2.66
C THR A 71 16.75 -6.73 3.38
N ASP A 72 16.02 -5.73 3.91
CA ASP A 72 16.60 -4.63 4.67
C ASP A 72 15.56 -3.99 5.59
N ILE A 73 16.04 -3.36 6.68
CA ILE A 73 15.27 -2.53 7.59
C ILE A 73 16.13 -1.30 7.93
N SER A 74 15.65 -0.10 7.59
CA SER A 74 16.42 1.13 7.78
C SER A 74 15.62 2.20 8.52
N GLU A 75 16.22 2.93 9.45
CA GLU A 75 15.57 4.07 10.11
C GLU A 75 15.46 5.27 9.16
N THR A 76 14.37 6.05 9.25
CA THR A 76 14.16 7.24 8.40
C THR A 76 13.87 8.51 9.20
N SER A 77 13.07 8.41 10.25
CA SER A 77 12.74 9.52 11.15
C SER A 77 12.35 8.97 12.51
N GLU A 78 12.15 9.83 13.51
CA GLU A 78 11.70 9.39 14.83
C GLU A 78 10.36 8.66 14.70
N ASP A 79 10.25 7.49 15.30
CA ASP A 79 9.11 6.57 15.19
C ASP A 79 8.80 6.04 13.78
N TYR A 80 9.67 6.19 12.77
CA TYR A 80 9.47 5.59 11.45
C TYR A 80 10.70 4.85 10.94
N PHE A 81 10.44 3.75 10.26
CA PHE A 81 11.44 2.94 9.59
C PHE A 81 10.92 2.43 8.24
N LEU A 82 11.84 2.08 7.36
CA LEU A 82 11.57 1.43 6.09
C LEU A 82 11.78 -0.07 6.22
N VAL A 83 10.93 -0.84 5.57
CA VAL A 83 11.07 -2.30 5.44
C VAL A 83 11.07 -2.65 3.97
N TYR A 84 12.09 -3.40 3.55
CA TYR A 84 12.28 -3.84 2.17
C TYR A 84 12.00 -5.33 2.07
N LEU A 85 10.98 -5.69 1.29
CA LEU A 85 10.52 -7.05 1.08
C LEU A 85 10.77 -7.46 -0.37
N LYS A 86 11.29 -8.67 -0.60
CA LYS A 86 11.52 -9.22 -1.94
C LYS A 86 10.91 -10.62 -2.07
N TYR A 87 10.27 -10.88 -3.19
CA TYR A 87 9.81 -12.22 -3.56
C TYR A 87 10.98 -13.02 -4.14
N SER A 88 11.33 -14.14 -3.50
CA SER A 88 12.53 -14.94 -3.83
C SER A 88 12.32 -15.89 -5.02
N GLU A 89 11.09 -16.31 -5.32
CA GLU A 89 10.81 -17.34 -6.35
C GLU A 89 10.76 -16.77 -7.79
N CYS A 90 11.18 -15.53 -8.02
CA CYS A 90 11.10 -14.86 -9.32
C CYS A 90 12.09 -15.38 -10.40
N GLU A 91 13.01 -16.29 -10.06
CA GLU A 91 14.09 -16.68 -10.98
C GLU A 91 13.72 -17.78 -11.99
N THR A 92 12.56 -18.44 -11.91
CA THR A 92 12.37 -19.69 -12.70
C THR A 92 11.05 -19.95 -13.43
N LYS A 93 10.00 -19.12 -13.36
CA LYS A 93 8.77 -19.36 -14.19
C LYS A 93 8.05 -18.09 -14.65
N ASN A 94 7.95 -17.93 -15.98
CA ASN A 94 6.98 -17.22 -16.84
C ASN A 94 6.19 -16.01 -16.27
N ASP A 95 6.27 -14.86 -16.96
CA ASP A 95 5.27 -13.77 -17.12
C ASP A 95 4.49 -13.21 -15.90
N ILE A 96 4.76 -13.63 -14.67
CA ILE A 96 4.09 -13.15 -13.45
C ILE A 96 4.89 -12.01 -12.84
N ASN A 97 4.29 -10.81 -12.80
CA ASN A 97 4.90 -9.61 -12.26
C ASN A 97 4.07 -9.07 -11.09
N LEU A 98 4.73 -8.41 -10.15
CA LEU A 98 4.06 -7.63 -9.14
C LEU A 98 3.50 -6.34 -9.75
N TYR A 99 2.17 -6.22 -9.77
CA TYR A 99 1.47 -5.01 -10.18
C TYR A 99 0.74 -4.40 -8.99
N ILE A 100 1.05 -3.14 -8.70
CA ILE A 100 0.39 -2.33 -7.68
C ILE A 100 0.14 -0.95 -8.27
N GLU A 101 -1.05 -0.43 -8.09
CA GLU A 101 -1.41 0.94 -8.45
C GLU A 101 -1.18 1.90 -7.27
N PRO A 102 -0.73 3.15 -7.50
CA PRO A 102 -0.59 4.14 -6.45
C PRO A 102 -1.87 4.31 -5.61
N GLY A 103 -1.73 4.21 -4.29
CA GLY A 103 -2.85 4.28 -3.34
C GLY A 103 -3.42 2.93 -2.92
N GLN A 104 -3.09 1.85 -3.62
CA GLN A 104 -3.42 0.50 -3.17
C GLN A 104 -2.60 0.10 -1.94
N HIS A 105 -3.13 -0.83 -1.16
CA HIS A 105 -2.47 -1.42 0.00
C HIS A 105 -2.48 -2.94 -0.08
N VAL A 106 -1.64 -3.57 0.73
CA VAL A 106 -1.57 -5.03 0.89
C VAL A 106 -1.79 -5.40 2.35
N ILE A 107 -2.11 -6.66 2.60
CA ILE A 107 -2.14 -7.21 3.96
C ILE A 107 -0.84 -7.95 4.19
N LEU A 108 -0.07 -7.50 5.17
CA LEU A 108 1.06 -8.25 5.72
C LEU A 108 0.54 -9.18 6.81
N HIS A 109 0.90 -10.44 6.73
CA HIS A 109 0.62 -11.45 7.73
C HIS A 109 1.93 -12.03 8.27
N SER A 110 2.08 -11.99 9.59
CA SER A 110 3.17 -12.65 10.31
C SER A 110 2.81 -12.68 11.80
N TRP A 111 3.42 -13.60 12.54
CA TRP A 111 3.18 -13.77 13.98
C TRP A 111 1.69 -13.88 14.33
N SER A 112 0.92 -14.61 13.52
CA SER A 112 -0.53 -14.80 13.68
C SER A 112 -1.35 -13.49 13.67
N LYS A 113 -0.84 -12.46 12.99
CA LYS A 113 -1.50 -11.15 12.88
C LYS A 113 -1.46 -10.66 11.44
N SER A 114 -2.55 -10.05 11.01
CA SER A 114 -2.69 -9.43 9.70
C SER A 114 -2.86 -7.92 9.85
N ARG A 115 -2.08 -7.13 9.11
CA ARG A 115 -2.13 -5.66 9.16
C ARG A 115 -2.02 -5.05 7.75
N PRO A 116 -2.86 -4.05 7.43
CA PRO A 116 -2.76 -3.35 6.15
C PRO A 116 -1.56 -2.41 6.13
N TYR A 117 -0.84 -2.42 5.02
CA TYR A 117 0.24 -1.47 4.73
C TYR A 117 0.20 -1.04 3.27
N THR A 118 0.36 0.26 3.03
CA THR A 118 0.55 0.80 1.69
C THR A 118 2.04 0.80 1.34
N PRO A 119 2.46 0.12 0.26
CA PRO A 119 3.83 0.23 -0.21
C PRO A 119 4.08 1.65 -0.73
N ILE A 120 5.24 2.20 -0.40
CA ILE A 120 5.66 3.53 -0.87
C ILE A 120 6.49 3.49 -2.16
N SER A 121 6.99 2.30 -2.51
CA SER A 121 7.75 2.01 -3.73
C SER A 121 7.71 0.50 -4.00
N TRP A 122 7.78 0.11 -5.26
CA TRP A 122 7.79 -1.31 -5.67
C TRP A 122 8.49 -1.52 -7.01
N THR A 123 8.89 -2.76 -7.27
CA THR A 123 9.37 -3.26 -8.57
C THR A 123 8.55 -4.48 -8.99
N CYS A 124 8.95 -5.20 -10.02
CA CYS A 124 8.28 -6.45 -10.43
C CYS A 124 8.31 -7.56 -9.36
N ASN A 125 9.16 -7.45 -8.33
CA ASN A 125 9.30 -8.48 -7.29
C ASN A 125 9.59 -7.95 -5.89
N SER A 126 9.63 -6.63 -5.69
CA SER A 126 10.03 -6.02 -4.41
C SER A 126 9.06 -4.94 -3.98
N LEU A 127 8.92 -4.77 -2.66
CA LEU A 127 8.05 -3.80 -2.01
C LEU A 127 8.82 -3.06 -0.90
N VAL A 128 8.59 -1.76 -0.79
CA VAL A 128 9.13 -0.93 0.29
C VAL A 128 7.99 -0.31 1.07
N PHE A 129 8.03 -0.45 2.39
CA PHE A 129 7.00 0.07 3.28
C PHE A 129 7.56 1.12 4.23
N LEU A 130 6.86 2.23 4.38
CA LEU A 130 7.08 3.18 5.47
C LEU A 130 6.22 2.76 6.67
N VAL A 131 6.87 2.35 7.76
CA VAL A 131 6.19 1.82 8.94
C VAL A 131 6.40 2.77 10.10
N LYS A 132 5.30 3.19 10.74
CA LYS A 132 5.35 3.88 12.04
C LYS A 132 5.51 2.84 13.15
N LEU A 133 6.51 3.03 14.00
CA LEU A 133 6.69 2.29 15.24
C LEU A 133 5.71 2.81 16.28
N TYR A 134 4.74 1.97 16.66
CA TYR A 134 3.88 2.26 17.80
C TYR A 134 4.46 1.58 19.04
N LYS A 135 4.70 2.34 20.13
CA LYS A 135 5.32 1.82 21.37
C LYS A 135 4.61 0.58 21.94
N GLN A 136 3.29 0.52 21.81
CA GLN A 136 2.45 -0.63 22.24
C GLN A 136 1.97 -1.49 21.05
N GLY A 137 2.45 -1.20 19.83
CA GLY A 137 2.07 -1.92 18.62
C GLY A 137 2.93 -3.15 18.41
N GLU A 138 2.37 -4.32 18.73
CA GLU A 138 3.10 -5.58 18.62
C GLU A 138 3.61 -5.86 17.20
N PHE A 139 2.78 -5.64 16.17
CA PHE A 139 3.17 -5.92 14.79
C PHE A 139 4.31 -5.01 14.31
N SER A 140 4.20 -3.70 14.53
CA SER A 140 5.26 -2.75 14.16
C SER A 140 6.55 -2.98 14.94
N SER A 141 6.45 -3.37 16.22
CA SER A 141 7.62 -3.66 17.05
C SER A 141 8.33 -4.93 16.59
N ARG A 142 7.59 -6.02 16.34
CA ARG A 142 8.16 -7.25 15.81
C ARG A 142 8.76 -7.04 14.43
N LEU A 143 8.10 -6.25 13.57
CA LEU A 143 8.60 -5.94 12.24
C LEU A 143 9.90 -5.13 12.28
N LYS A 144 10.04 -4.15 13.19
CA LYS A 144 11.29 -3.38 13.38
C LYS A 144 12.45 -4.28 13.83
N ASN A 145 12.18 -5.28 14.66
CA ASN A 145 13.19 -6.16 15.26
C ASN A 145 13.35 -7.49 14.52
N ALA A 146 12.70 -7.66 13.37
CA ALA A 146 12.80 -8.90 12.59
C ALA A 146 14.19 -9.01 11.95
N SER A 147 14.72 -10.22 11.91
CA SER A 147 16.00 -10.48 11.24
C SER A 147 15.85 -10.36 9.73
N ILE A 148 16.87 -9.81 9.06
CA ILE A 148 17.03 -9.96 7.61
C ILE A 148 16.96 -11.46 7.26
N GLY A 149 16.23 -11.82 6.21
CA GLY A 149 15.93 -13.20 5.84
C GLY A 149 14.60 -13.73 6.39
N SER A 150 13.94 -13.01 7.31
CA SER A 150 12.64 -13.44 7.84
C SER A 150 11.54 -13.36 6.78
N ALA A 151 10.61 -14.31 6.84
CA ALA A 151 9.46 -14.39 5.95
C ALA A 151 8.29 -13.52 6.44
N ILE A 152 7.63 -12.84 5.50
CA ILE A 152 6.37 -12.10 5.68
C ILE A 152 5.41 -12.53 4.58
N ASP A 153 4.23 -12.98 4.97
CA ASP A 153 3.17 -13.35 4.04
C ASP A 153 2.43 -12.11 3.55
N ILE A 154 2.24 -11.97 2.25
CA ILE A 154 1.58 -10.82 1.63
C ILE A 154 0.43 -11.28 0.75
N ARG A 155 -0.74 -10.66 0.92
CA ARG A 155 -1.88 -10.77 -0.01
C ARG A 155 -2.42 -9.40 -0.42
N GLY A 156 -3.11 -9.35 -1.55
CA GLY A 156 -3.65 -8.12 -2.14
C GLY A 156 -3.41 -8.07 -3.66
N PRO A 157 -3.25 -6.88 -4.25
CA PRO A 157 -3.50 -5.57 -3.64
C PRO A 157 -5.00 -5.32 -3.36
N TYR A 158 -5.28 -4.34 -2.52
CA TYR A 158 -6.62 -3.82 -2.20
C TYR A 158 -6.65 -2.31 -2.39
N GLY A 159 -7.85 -1.75 -2.53
CA GLY A 159 -8.07 -0.34 -2.77
C GLY A 159 -8.65 -0.11 -4.16
N ASP A 160 -9.59 0.82 -4.23
CA ASP A 160 -10.38 1.18 -5.40
C ASP A 160 -10.16 2.64 -5.82
N PHE A 161 -9.16 3.30 -5.24
CA PHE A 161 -8.78 4.65 -5.64
C PHE A 161 -8.38 4.66 -7.11
N LYS A 162 -9.17 5.34 -7.93
CA LYS A 162 -8.93 5.50 -9.36
C LYS A 162 -8.66 6.96 -9.64
N TYR A 163 -7.51 7.20 -10.23
CA TYR A 163 -7.14 8.51 -10.77
C TYR A 163 -6.95 8.37 -12.27
N LYS A 164 -7.64 9.21 -13.04
CA LYS A 164 -7.42 9.33 -14.48
C LYS A 164 -6.51 10.53 -14.72
N SER A 165 -5.52 10.35 -15.60
CA SER A 165 -4.59 11.43 -15.91
C SER A 165 -5.32 12.71 -16.36
N ASN A 166 -4.84 13.86 -15.86
CA ASN A 166 -5.38 15.19 -16.13
C ASN A 166 -6.89 15.35 -15.82
N SER A 167 -7.47 14.48 -15.00
CA SER A 167 -8.90 14.55 -14.64
C SER A 167 -9.24 15.72 -13.72
N PHE A 168 -8.25 16.30 -13.05
CA PHE A 168 -8.42 17.43 -12.14
C PHE A 168 -7.37 18.50 -12.39
N ARG A 169 -7.75 19.78 -12.30
CA ARG A 169 -6.78 20.89 -12.36
C ARG A 169 -5.91 20.95 -11.11
N GLN A 170 -6.48 20.58 -9.96
CA GLN A 170 -5.80 20.62 -8.67
C GLN A 170 -6.38 19.54 -7.74
N ILE A 171 -5.50 18.88 -6.99
CA ILE A 171 -5.82 17.93 -5.93
C ILE A 171 -5.25 18.46 -4.62
N VAL A 172 -6.07 18.46 -3.57
CA VAL A 172 -5.63 18.74 -2.20
C VAL A 172 -5.66 17.44 -1.41
N MET A 173 -4.52 17.07 -0.84
CA MET A 173 -4.32 15.80 -0.15
C MET A 173 -4.10 16.06 1.34
N PHE A 174 -4.77 15.30 2.21
CA PHE A 174 -4.62 15.42 3.66
C PHE A 174 -4.10 14.10 4.24
N SER A 175 -2.99 14.17 4.98
CA SER A 175 -2.48 13.03 5.76
C SER A 175 -2.18 13.42 7.19
N ILE A 176 -2.28 12.44 8.09
CA ILE A 176 -1.81 12.55 9.46
C ILE A 176 -0.92 11.33 9.74
N GLY A 177 0.28 11.58 10.24
CA GLY A 177 1.22 10.53 10.61
C GLY A 177 1.52 9.55 9.46
N SER A 178 1.30 8.26 9.69
CA SER A 178 1.59 7.21 8.69
C SER A 178 0.68 7.25 7.46
N GLY A 179 -0.42 8.02 7.47
CA GLY A 179 -1.29 8.18 6.31
C GLY A 179 -0.58 8.74 5.08
N ILE A 180 0.57 9.41 5.26
CA ILE A 180 1.40 9.89 4.15
C ILE A 180 1.88 8.74 3.23
N ALA A 181 2.00 7.52 3.75
CA ALA A 181 2.40 6.35 2.97
C ALA A 181 1.45 6.07 1.80
N ALA A 182 0.15 6.36 1.94
CA ALA A 182 -0.82 6.20 0.87
C ALA A 182 -0.78 7.34 -0.17
N LEU A 183 -0.49 8.56 0.28
CA LEU A 183 -0.54 9.76 -0.57
C LEU A 183 0.78 9.99 -1.31
N TYR A 184 1.90 9.53 -0.76
CA TYR A 184 3.21 9.72 -1.38
C TYR A 184 3.32 9.04 -2.75
N PRO A 185 2.94 7.76 -2.96
CA PRO A 185 2.97 7.13 -4.28
C PRO A 185 2.06 7.81 -5.30
N ILE A 186 0.86 8.22 -4.88
CA ILE A 186 -0.10 8.94 -5.74
C ILE A 186 0.51 10.28 -6.18
N THR A 187 1.05 11.02 -5.22
CA THR A 187 1.74 12.29 -5.47
C THR A 187 2.87 12.10 -6.47
N ARG A 188 3.77 11.14 -6.19
CA ARG A 188 4.91 10.85 -7.04
C ARG A 188 4.48 10.46 -8.46
N SER A 189 3.46 9.61 -8.61
CA SER A 189 2.96 9.20 -9.94
C SER A 189 2.42 10.34 -10.80
N ILE A 190 1.90 11.40 -10.17
CA ILE A 190 1.37 12.58 -10.88
C ILE A 190 2.48 13.60 -11.14
N VAL A 191 3.39 13.78 -10.20
CA VAL A 191 4.46 14.78 -10.30
C VAL A 191 5.56 14.33 -11.25
N ASP A 192 5.90 13.04 -11.26
CA ASP A 192 6.95 12.47 -12.12
C ASP A 192 6.48 12.32 -13.59
N ASP A 193 5.18 12.46 -13.89
CA ASP A 193 4.63 12.37 -15.25
C ASP A 193 4.68 13.74 -15.96
N GLU A 194 5.53 13.88 -16.97
CA GLU A 194 5.69 15.12 -17.75
C GLU A 194 4.42 15.51 -18.54
N THR A 195 3.48 14.58 -18.72
CA THR A 195 2.20 14.82 -19.41
C THR A 195 1.08 15.26 -18.45
N GLU A 196 1.36 15.33 -17.15
CA GLU A 196 0.42 15.79 -16.12
C GLU A 196 0.47 17.30 -15.88
N PHE A 197 -0.69 17.93 -15.96
CA PHE A 197 -0.90 19.33 -15.60
C PHE A 197 -1.60 19.50 -14.24
N THR A 198 -1.93 18.40 -13.58
CA THR A 198 -2.59 18.38 -12.27
C THR A 198 -1.66 18.95 -11.21
N ARG A 199 -2.12 19.97 -10.48
CA ARG A 199 -1.39 20.53 -9.33
C ARG A 199 -1.74 19.79 -8.04
N ILE A 200 -0.76 19.44 -7.23
CA ILE A 200 -0.96 18.78 -5.95
C ILE A 200 -0.58 19.71 -4.81
N HIS A 201 -1.48 19.83 -3.82
CA HIS A 201 -1.16 20.40 -2.51
C HIS A 201 -1.34 19.34 -1.42
N LEU A 202 -0.22 18.78 -0.94
CA LEU A 202 -0.19 17.86 0.19
C LEU A 202 -0.10 18.64 1.52
N ILE A 203 -1.08 18.43 2.39
CA ILE A 203 -1.11 18.93 3.76
C ILE A 203 -0.92 17.74 4.70
N ALA A 204 0.22 17.70 5.40
CA ALA A 204 0.62 16.55 6.21
C ALA A 204 0.85 16.95 7.68
N GLY A 205 0.17 16.26 8.59
CA GLY A 205 0.25 16.50 10.04
C GLY A 205 1.17 15.52 10.77
N PHE A 206 2.08 16.04 11.60
CA PHE A 206 2.97 15.26 12.48
C PHE A 206 3.03 15.87 13.88
N GLN A 207 3.56 15.15 14.88
CA GLN A 207 3.70 15.77 16.21
C GLN A 207 4.86 16.76 16.22
N SER A 208 6.03 16.33 15.74
CA SER A 208 7.26 17.15 15.70
C SER A 208 7.97 17.04 14.36
N VAL A 209 8.93 17.93 14.11
CA VAL A 209 9.82 17.86 12.92
C VAL A 209 10.60 16.55 12.89
N ALA A 210 11.00 16.00 14.05
CA ALA A 210 11.79 14.78 14.14
C ALA A 210 11.01 13.55 13.63
N GLN A 211 9.68 13.57 13.76
CA GLN A 211 8.79 12.50 13.29
C GLN A 211 8.36 12.62 11.83
N VAL A 212 8.74 13.67 11.09
CA VAL A 212 8.40 13.80 9.67
C VAL A 212 9.23 12.79 8.86
N PRO A 213 8.62 11.76 8.24
CA PRO A 213 9.33 10.83 7.36
C PRO A 213 9.45 11.43 5.95
N LEU A 214 10.21 10.77 5.07
CA LEU A 214 10.31 11.11 3.64
C LEU A 214 10.75 12.56 3.36
N LYS A 215 11.53 13.17 4.27
CA LYS A 215 11.93 14.59 4.15
C LYS A 215 12.67 14.88 2.86
N LYS A 216 13.53 13.98 2.39
CA LYS A 216 14.34 14.20 1.18
C LYS A 216 13.47 14.09 -0.08
N GLU A 217 12.59 13.10 -0.09
CA GLU A 217 11.65 12.80 -1.16
C GLU A 217 10.64 13.94 -1.32
N LEU A 218 10.07 14.43 -0.22
CA LEU A 218 9.18 15.59 -0.23
C LEU A 218 9.87 16.88 -0.68
N ARG A 219 11.18 17.04 -0.41
CA ARG A 219 11.96 18.16 -0.94
C ARG A 219 12.15 18.03 -2.44
N SER A 220 12.53 16.84 -2.92
CA SER A 220 12.69 16.59 -4.36
C SER A 220 11.39 16.84 -5.12
N LEU A 221 10.24 16.42 -4.58
CA LEU A 221 8.94 16.72 -5.20
C LEU A 221 8.65 18.23 -5.22
N ALA A 222 9.11 18.99 -4.22
CA ALA A 222 8.86 20.44 -4.13
C ALA A 222 9.65 21.27 -5.15
N ASP A 223 10.60 20.67 -5.86
CA ASP A 223 11.30 21.30 -6.97
C ASP A 223 10.44 21.34 -8.25
N TYR A 224 9.36 20.54 -8.31
CA TYR A 224 8.43 20.52 -9.43
C TYR A 224 7.37 21.63 -9.33
N TRP A 225 7.06 22.25 -10.46
CA TRP A 225 6.14 23.40 -10.53
C TRP A 225 4.70 23.08 -10.08
N ASN A 226 4.29 21.81 -10.19
CA ASN A 226 2.95 21.33 -9.91
C ASN A 226 2.79 20.73 -8.51
N PHE A 227 3.81 20.76 -7.65
CA PHE A 227 3.71 20.22 -6.29
C PHE A 227 3.92 21.27 -5.20
N LYS A 228 3.13 21.15 -4.13
CA LYS A 228 3.29 21.93 -2.91
C LYS A 228 3.04 21.05 -1.70
N CYS A 229 3.94 21.11 -0.72
CA CYS A 229 3.75 20.47 0.57
C CYS A 229 3.54 21.52 1.68
N THR A 230 2.68 21.23 2.65
CA THR A 230 2.53 22.01 3.88
C THR A 230 2.50 21.07 5.06
N ILE A 231 3.53 21.18 5.91
CA ILE A 231 3.64 20.37 7.13
C ILE A 231 3.00 21.13 8.28
N GLN A 232 2.09 20.47 8.98
CA GLN A 232 1.48 20.92 10.21
C GLN A 232 2.05 20.15 11.39
N LEU A 233 2.47 20.85 12.42
CA LEU A 233 3.03 20.25 13.64
C LEU A 233 2.09 20.52 14.82
N SER A 234 1.83 19.51 15.65
CA SER A 234 1.09 19.73 16.90
C SER A 234 1.99 20.17 18.06
N GLN A 235 3.30 19.98 17.95
CA GLN A 235 4.28 20.36 18.96
C GLN A 235 5.48 21.09 18.32
N LEU A 236 5.92 22.18 18.93
CA LEU A 236 7.18 22.88 18.58
C LEU A 236 8.08 22.89 19.82
N ASN A 237 9.32 22.43 19.71
CA ASN A 237 10.29 22.37 20.82
C ASN A 237 9.75 21.65 22.09
N GLY A 238 8.92 20.62 21.92
CA GLY A 238 8.31 19.89 23.04
C GLY A 238 7.10 20.59 23.70
N ILE A 239 6.67 21.75 23.19
CA ILE A 239 5.50 22.49 23.69
C ILE A 239 4.30 22.18 22.79
N LEU A 240 3.17 21.80 23.39
CA LEU A 240 1.90 21.63 22.69
C LEU A 240 1.40 22.99 22.17
N LEU A 241 1.09 23.05 20.88
CA LEU A 241 0.59 24.27 20.27
C LEU A 241 -0.93 24.35 20.40
N ASN A 242 -1.43 25.38 21.10
CA ASN A 242 -2.87 25.65 21.23
C ASN A 242 -3.52 26.20 19.94
N HIS A 243 -2.72 26.48 18.91
CA HIS A 243 -3.14 26.89 17.58
C HIS A 243 -2.35 26.13 16.51
N ILE A 244 -2.97 25.85 15.36
CA ILE A 244 -2.29 25.26 14.19
C ILE A 244 -1.24 26.25 13.71
N ILE A 245 0.04 26.01 14.04
CA ILE A 245 1.14 26.75 13.41
C ILE A 245 1.25 26.21 11.99
N THR A 246 0.68 26.97 11.05
CA THR A 246 0.98 26.85 9.63
C THR A 246 2.42 27.30 9.44
N SER A 247 3.38 26.42 9.72
CA SER A 247 4.68 26.57 9.11
C SER A 247 4.46 26.35 7.62
N LYS A 248 4.36 27.45 6.87
CA LYS A 248 4.72 27.44 5.45
C LYS A 248 6.18 27.03 5.45
N PHE A 249 6.45 25.72 5.46
CA PHE A 249 7.71 25.20 5.00
C PHE A 249 7.74 25.47 3.49
N ILE A 250 7.95 26.74 3.12
CA ILE A 250 8.72 27.04 1.93
C ILE A 250 10.07 26.45 2.30
N ILE A 251 10.40 25.31 1.70
CA ILE A 251 11.70 24.69 1.84
C ILE A 251 12.74 25.72 1.38
N LYS A 252 13.23 26.53 2.32
CA LYS A 252 14.60 27.01 2.34
C LYS A 252 15.30 26.20 3.41
N LEU A 253 15.44 24.90 3.14
CA LEU A 253 16.28 24.02 3.94
C LEU A 253 17.70 24.23 3.42
N HIS A 254 18.31 25.36 3.80
CA HIS A 254 19.74 25.56 3.66
C HIS A 254 20.47 24.77 4.75
N ALA A 255 21.43 23.97 4.28
CA ALA A 255 22.56 23.33 4.97
C ALA A 255 22.27 22.63 6.32
#